data_AF-M0L5D1-F1
#
_entry.id   AF-M0L5D1-F1
#
_cell.length_a   1.000
_cell.length_b   1.000
_cell.length_c   1.000
_cell.angle_alpha   90.00
_cell.angle_beta   90.00
_cell.angle_gamma   90.00
#
_symmetry.space_group_name_H-M   'P 1'
#
loop_
_entity.id
_entity.type
_entity.pdbx_description
1 polymer ?
#
loop_
_entity_poly.entity_id
_entity_poly.type
_entity_poly.pdbx_seq_one_letter_code
_entity_poly.pdbx_strand_id
1 'polypeptide(L)'
;MAYYHWSSAFSPLSNFHSDLGGTVASGRGANTALGAQFYDAGQVFQGLTLILFVGGLYAYYTRSRHRQAVLVAGQLVGIFVGIALIMNGIYSVDFDGHAAWVIPLFLALSATLVLINIALYGHPEFSRIAAIYGGLVGLIPPVMLYVTTPMLESPFVVEWILIYGAMLWVLLVIIDVLSGETLEPDHGTSEVAEG
;
A
#
# COMPACT_ATOMS: atom_id res chain seq x y z
N MET A 1 20.06 1.16 4.97
CA MET A 1 18.94 0.18 4.91
C MET A 1 18.86 -0.49 6.28
N ALA A 2 17.70 -0.49 6.92
CA ALA A 2 17.51 -1.01 8.28
C ALA A 2 17.99 -2.47 8.46
N TYR A 3 17.84 -3.30 7.42
CA TYR A 3 18.29 -4.70 7.39
C TYR A 3 19.77 -4.90 7.71
N TYR A 4 20.68 -4.02 7.24
CA TYR A 4 22.12 -4.18 7.45
C TYR A 4 22.56 -4.03 8.91
N HIS A 5 21.65 -3.57 9.76
CA HIS A 5 21.88 -3.35 11.18
C HIS A 5 21.25 -4.43 12.05
N TRP A 6 20.61 -5.45 11.44
CA TRP A 6 20.03 -6.57 12.16
C TRP A 6 21.11 -7.54 12.64
N SER A 7 20.99 -7.99 13.88
CA SER A 7 22.04 -8.76 14.58
C SER A 7 22.06 -10.27 14.27
N SER A 8 21.04 -10.79 13.57
CA SER A 8 20.85 -12.23 13.29
C SER A 8 20.36 -12.49 11.86
N ALA A 9 19.96 -13.71 11.51
CA ALA A 9 19.36 -13.99 10.21
C ALA A 9 17.92 -13.46 10.16
N PHE A 10 17.71 -12.33 9.48
CA PHE A 10 16.37 -11.75 9.26
C PHE A 10 15.73 -12.38 8.02
N SER A 11 14.53 -12.93 8.15
CA SER A 11 13.86 -13.66 7.07
C SER A 11 12.34 -13.50 7.09
N PRO A 12 11.67 -13.46 5.92
CA PRO A 12 10.20 -13.49 5.82
C PRO A 12 9.55 -14.73 6.45
N LEU A 13 10.33 -15.79 6.70
CA LEU A 13 9.86 -17.05 7.30
C LEU A 13 9.85 -17.01 8.84
N SER A 14 10.53 -16.05 9.46
CA SER A 14 10.74 -15.99 10.91
C SER A 14 10.54 -14.60 11.52
N ASN A 15 10.37 -13.57 10.69
CA ASN A 15 10.30 -12.18 11.12
C ASN A 15 9.16 -11.44 10.41
N PHE A 16 8.47 -10.62 11.18
CA PHE A 16 7.64 -9.57 10.62
C PHE A 16 8.54 -8.53 9.96
N HIS A 17 8.09 -7.90 8.88
CA HIS A 17 8.74 -6.75 8.29
C HIS A 17 8.83 -5.61 9.33
N SER A 18 7.79 -5.44 10.17
CA SER A 18 7.76 -4.49 11.28
C SER A 18 8.79 -4.74 12.38
N ASP A 19 9.33 -5.96 12.51
CA ASP A 19 10.37 -6.24 13.50
C ASP A 19 11.63 -5.36 13.26
N LEU A 20 11.86 -4.88 12.02
CA LEU A 20 12.97 -3.97 11.69
C LEU A 20 12.95 -2.63 12.45
N GLY A 21 11.80 -2.19 12.95
CA GLY A 21 11.65 -0.99 13.79
C GLY A 21 11.99 -1.22 15.27
N GLY A 22 12.34 -2.45 15.65
CA GLY A 22 12.57 -2.83 17.04
C GLY A 22 14.03 -2.73 17.47
N THR A 23 14.27 -2.12 18.62
CA THR A 23 15.57 -2.04 19.29
C THR A 23 15.65 -2.96 20.50
N VAL A 24 14.50 -3.42 21.02
CA VAL A 24 14.44 -4.34 22.15
C VAL A 24 14.54 -5.78 21.65
N ALA A 25 15.47 -6.55 22.25
CA ALA A 25 15.64 -7.96 21.94
C ALA A 25 14.35 -8.74 22.17
N SER A 26 13.71 -9.15 21.09
CA SER A 26 12.64 -10.13 21.09
C SER A 26 13.23 -11.53 20.85
N GLY A 27 12.42 -12.59 21.04
CA GLY A 27 12.81 -13.94 20.61
C GLY A 27 13.09 -14.06 19.10
N ARG A 28 12.77 -13.04 18.31
CA ARG A 28 13.01 -12.94 16.86
C ARG A 28 14.23 -12.10 16.49
N GLY A 29 14.88 -11.46 17.46
CA GLY A 29 16.03 -10.55 17.28
C GLY A 29 15.73 -9.10 17.62
N ALA A 30 16.72 -8.24 17.37
CA ALA A 30 16.63 -6.78 17.49
C ALA A 30 17.57 -6.08 16.52
N ASN A 31 17.19 -4.84 16.18
CA ASN A 31 17.95 -3.91 15.37
C ASN A 31 18.82 -2.98 16.23
N THR A 32 19.81 -2.33 15.63
CA THR A 32 20.44 -1.16 16.26
C THR A 32 19.49 0.03 16.27
N ALA A 33 19.72 1.00 17.16
CA ALA A 33 18.95 2.25 17.18
C ALA A 33 18.94 2.98 15.83
N LEU A 34 20.07 2.99 15.12
CA LEU A 34 20.16 3.59 13.79
C LEU A 34 19.31 2.83 12.76
N GLY A 35 19.34 1.49 12.81
CA GLY A 35 18.57 0.64 11.90
C GLY A 35 17.06 0.82 12.10
N ALA A 36 16.60 0.84 13.35
CA ALA A 36 15.21 1.11 13.70
C ALA A 36 14.77 2.51 13.23
N GLN A 37 15.57 3.55 13.48
CA GLN A 37 15.27 4.91 12.99
C GLN A 37 15.15 4.99 11.47
N PHE A 38 16.00 4.28 10.72
CA PHE A 38 15.87 4.20 9.26
C PHE A 38 14.55 3.55 8.83
N TYR A 39 14.13 2.49 9.53
CA TYR A 39 12.87 1.81 9.24
C TYR A 39 11.67 2.73 9.53
N ASP A 40 11.63 3.31 10.73
CA ASP A 40 10.55 4.16 11.21
C ASP A 40 10.40 5.43 10.36
N ALA A 41 11.51 6.07 9.99
CA ALA A 41 11.49 7.17 9.03
C ALA A 41 10.94 6.73 7.67
N GLY A 42 11.31 5.54 7.20
CA GLY A 42 10.77 4.94 5.97
C GLY A 42 9.25 4.77 6.02
N GLN A 43 8.70 4.32 7.15
CA GLN A 43 7.25 4.21 7.37
C GLN A 43 6.55 5.56 7.26
N VAL A 44 7.12 6.61 7.88
CA VAL A 44 6.59 7.98 7.78
C VAL A 44 6.58 8.48 6.34
N PHE A 45 7.69 8.33 5.62
CA PHE A 45 7.77 8.75 4.21
C PHE A 45 6.81 7.96 3.33
N GLN A 46 6.72 6.65 3.52
CA GLN A 46 5.79 5.81 2.77
C GLN A 46 4.33 6.21 3.03
N GLY A 47 3.97 6.54 4.27
CA GLY A 47 2.64 7.03 4.60
C GLY A 47 2.30 8.35 3.89
N LEU A 48 3.23 9.30 3.86
CA LEU A 48 3.06 10.57 3.13
C LEU A 48 2.92 10.34 1.62
N THR A 49 3.78 9.51 1.03
CA THR A 49 3.71 9.15 -0.39
C THR A 49 2.40 8.45 -0.71
N LEU A 50 1.91 7.56 0.16
CA LEU A 50 0.65 6.86 -0.05
C LEU A 50 -0.53 7.83 -0.05
N ILE A 51 -0.58 8.81 0.86
CA ILE A 51 -1.62 9.86 0.90
C ILE A 51 -1.66 10.60 -0.44
N LEU A 52 -0.51 11.03 -0.94
CA LEU A 52 -0.41 11.72 -2.23
C LEU A 52 -0.83 10.80 -3.38
N PHE A 53 -0.38 9.55 -3.38
CA PHE A 53 -0.70 8.56 -4.41
C PHE A 53 -2.22 8.29 -4.48
N VAL A 54 -2.87 7.96 -3.36
CA VAL A 54 -4.31 7.71 -3.37
C VAL A 54 -5.09 8.97 -3.69
N GLY A 55 -4.63 10.14 -3.23
CA GLY A 55 -5.19 11.43 -3.64
C GLY A 55 -5.12 11.64 -5.15
N GLY A 56 -3.97 11.34 -5.78
CA GLY A 56 -3.73 11.43 -7.21
C GLY A 56 -4.62 10.56 -8.09
N LEU A 57 -5.25 9.52 -7.53
CA LEU A 57 -6.25 8.72 -8.25
C LEU A 57 -7.53 9.50 -8.61
N TYR A 58 -7.65 10.78 -8.23
CA TYR A 58 -8.67 11.67 -8.77
C TYR A 58 -8.65 11.73 -10.31
N ALA A 59 -7.49 11.45 -10.93
CA ALA A 59 -7.35 11.36 -12.38
C ALA A 59 -8.32 10.34 -13.01
N TYR A 60 -8.75 9.32 -12.27
CA TYR A 60 -9.69 8.28 -12.72
C TYR A 60 -11.14 8.54 -12.30
N TYR A 61 -11.51 9.79 -12.00
CA TYR A 61 -12.90 10.14 -11.73
C TYR A 61 -13.75 9.99 -12.98
N THR A 62 -14.92 9.35 -12.81
CA THR A 62 -15.87 9.12 -13.90
C THR A 62 -17.17 9.89 -13.67
N ARG A 63 -17.99 10.06 -14.72
CA ARG A 63 -19.35 10.61 -14.60
C ARG A 63 -20.32 9.69 -13.82
N SER A 64 -19.97 8.42 -13.64
CA SER A 64 -20.80 7.48 -12.87
C SER A 64 -20.68 7.77 -11.38
N ARG A 65 -21.73 8.36 -10.81
CA ARG A 65 -21.81 8.70 -9.37
C ARG A 65 -21.47 7.51 -8.46
N HIS A 66 -21.93 6.31 -8.81
CA HIS A 66 -21.64 5.11 -8.03
C HIS A 66 -20.14 4.77 -8.05
N ARG A 67 -19.51 4.71 -9.24
CA ARG A 67 -18.08 4.39 -9.35
C ARG A 67 -17.22 5.44 -8.67
N GLN A 68 -17.56 6.71 -8.87
CA GLN A 68 -16.87 7.82 -8.23
C GLN A 68 -16.99 7.74 -6.70
N ALA A 69 -18.18 7.44 -6.16
CA ALA A 69 -18.36 7.26 -4.71
C ALA A 69 -17.52 6.11 -4.14
N VAL A 70 -17.45 4.97 -4.85
CA VAL A 70 -16.60 3.83 -4.44
C VAL A 70 -15.12 4.21 -4.45
N LEU A 71 -14.67 4.94 -5.48
CA LEU A 71 -13.28 5.41 -5.56
C LEU A 71 -12.96 6.38 -4.42
N VAL A 72 -13.82 7.38 -4.19
CA VAL A 72 -13.65 8.35 -3.09
C VAL A 72 -13.63 7.64 -1.73
N ALA A 73 -14.51 6.67 -1.51
CA ALA A 73 -14.48 5.87 -0.28
C ALA A 73 -13.14 5.14 -0.12
N GLY A 74 -12.65 4.49 -1.19
CA GLY A 74 -11.33 3.84 -1.20
C GLY A 74 -10.18 4.81 -0.93
N GLN A 75 -10.23 6.02 -1.48
CA GLN A 75 -9.23 7.07 -1.24
C GLN A 75 -9.25 7.55 0.21
N LEU A 76 -10.43 7.80 0.81
CA LEU A 76 -10.53 8.21 2.21
C LEU A 76 -9.97 7.15 3.16
N VAL A 77 -10.27 5.88 2.90
CA VAL A 77 -9.67 4.77 3.66
C VAL A 77 -8.16 4.69 3.39
N GLY A 78 -7.71 4.94 2.15
CA GLY A 78 -6.29 4.95 1.80
C GLY A 78 -5.50 6.07 2.46
N ILE A 79 -6.10 7.25 2.63
CA ILE A 79 -5.54 8.35 3.39
C ILE A 79 -5.37 7.91 4.86
N PHE A 80 -6.36 7.23 5.42
CA PHE A 80 -6.23 6.64 6.76
C PHE A 80 -5.10 5.61 6.84
N VAL A 81 -4.87 4.77 5.82
CA VAL A 81 -3.70 3.86 5.77
C VAL A 81 -2.39 4.66 5.83
N GLY A 82 -2.29 5.75 5.07
CA GLY A 82 -1.11 6.61 5.10
C GLY A 82 -0.88 7.26 6.47
N ILE A 83 -1.94 7.70 7.14
CA ILE A 83 -1.87 8.18 8.53
C ILE A 83 -1.42 7.06 9.46
N ALA A 84 -2.00 5.87 9.36
CA ALA A 84 -1.64 4.74 10.20
C ALA A 84 -0.16 4.33 10.02
N LEU A 85 0.38 4.38 8.79
CA LEU A 85 1.81 4.16 8.52
C LEU A 85 2.69 5.20 9.22
N ILE A 86 2.31 6.49 9.17
CA ILE A 86 3.02 7.56 9.88
C ILE A 86 2.99 7.29 11.39
N MET A 87 1.83 6.95 11.94
CA MET A 87 1.70 6.63 13.36
C MET A 87 2.50 5.38 13.74
N ASN A 88 2.64 4.41 12.83
CA ASN A 88 3.45 3.22 13.03
C ASN A 88 4.96 3.50 13.07
N GLY A 89 5.42 4.53 12.33
CA GLY A 89 6.80 5.02 12.43
C GLY A 89 7.03 5.88 13.69
N ILE A 90 6.00 6.59 14.18
CA ILE A 90 6.11 7.37 15.43
C ILE A 90 6.07 6.46 16.66
N TYR A 91 5.13 5.52 16.68
CA TYR A 91 5.01 4.47 17.70
C TYR A 91 5.68 3.20 17.16
N SER A 92 7.03 3.20 17.19
CA SER A 92 7.81 2.04 16.78
C SER A 92 7.40 0.78 17.57
N VAL A 93 7.79 -0.40 17.08
CA VAL A 93 7.37 -1.69 17.64
C VAL A 93 7.67 -1.87 19.13
N ASP A 94 8.62 -1.09 19.67
CA ASP A 94 9.00 -1.10 21.09
C ASP A 94 8.03 -0.30 22.00
N PHE A 95 7.13 0.53 21.43
CA PHE A 95 6.25 1.42 22.19
C PHE A 95 4.83 0.89 22.34
N ASP A 96 4.29 1.07 23.55
CA ASP A 96 2.86 0.86 23.84
C ASP A 96 2.02 1.78 22.94
N GLY A 97 1.30 1.18 21.99
CA GLY A 97 0.53 1.89 20.97
C GLY A 97 0.76 1.38 19.55
N HIS A 98 1.89 0.71 19.28
CA HIS A 98 2.18 0.13 17.96
C HIS A 98 1.03 -0.77 17.46
N ALA A 99 0.59 -1.72 18.29
CA ALA A 99 -0.48 -2.66 17.95
C ALA A 99 -1.82 -1.96 17.65
N ALA A 100 -2.08 -0.79 18.25
CA ALA A 100 -3.30 -0.02 18.00
C ALA A 100 -3.35 0.57 16.59
N TRP A 101 -2.21 0.73 15.92
CA TRP A 101 -2.12 1.23 14.55
C TRP A 101 -1.94 0.11 13.52
N VAL A 102 -1.22 -0.96 13.85
CA VAL A 102 -0.94 -2.07 12.92
C VAL A 102 -2.20 -2.82 12.49
N ILE A 103 -3.10 -3.18 13.42
CA ILE A 103 -4.31 -3.95 13.06
C ILE A 103 -5.24 -3.12 12.16
N PRO A 104 -5.61 -1.87 12.51
CA PRO A 104 -6.40 -1.04 11.62
C PRO A 104 -5.71 -0.74 10.30
N LEU A 105 -4.38 -0.60 10.28
CA LEU A 105 -3.60 -0.38 9.05
C LEU A 105 -3.82 -1.51 8.05
N PHE A 106 -3.69 -2.77 8.45
CA PHE A 106 -3.85 -3.89 7.53
C PHE A 106 -5.28 -4.06 7.03
N LEU A 107 -6.27 -3.84 7.90
CA LEU A 107 -7.69 -3.89 7.51
C LEU A 107 -8.05 -2.74 6.56
N ALA A 108 -7.56 -1.54 6.84
CA ALA A 108 -7.76 -0.38 5.99
C ALA A 108 -7.05 -0.55 4.64
N LEU A 109 -5.82 -1.08 4.61
CA LEU A 109 -5.10 -1.36 3.37
C LEU A 109 -5.86 -2.35 2.48
N SER A 110 -6.41 -3.41 3.09
CA SER A 110 -7.29 -4.36 2.41
C SER A 110 -8.50 -3.65 1.80
N ALA A 111 -9.23 -2.86 2.60
CA ALA A 111 -10.41 -2.13 2.15
C ALA A 111 -10.07 -1.11 1.05
N THR A 112 -8.97 -0.36 1.18
CA THR A 112 -8.46 0.57 0.17
C THR A 112 -8.22 -0.14 -1.16
N LEU A 113 -7.44 -1.23 -1.16
CA LEU A 113 -7.12 -1.97 -2.37
C LEU A 113 -8.38 -2.53 -3.01
N VAL A 114 -9.30 -3.12 -2.25
CA VAL A 114 -10.55 -3.68 -2.79
C VAL A 114 -11.43 -2.57 -3.38
N LEU A 115 -11.70 -1.49 -2.64
CA LEU A 115 -12.60 -0.41 -3.09
C LEU A 115 -12.04 0.31 -4.31
N ILE A 116 -10.77 0.72 -4.28
CA ILE A 116 -10.13 1.40 -5.41
C ILE A 116 -10.18 0.51 -6.64
N ASN A 117 -9.83 -0.77 -6.53
CA ASN A 117 -9.76 -1.65 -7.69
C ASN A 117 -11.14 -2.06 -8.21
N ILE A 118 -12.19 -2.11 -7.38
CA ILE A 118 -13.59 -2.23 -7.85
C ILE A 118 -13.96 -1.03 -8.73
N ALA A 119 -13.60 0.19 -8.30
CA ALA A 119 -13.89 1.39 -9.06
C ALA A 119 -13.11 1.41 -10.40
N LEU A 120 -11.81 1.14 -10.34
CA LEU A 120 -10.90 1.15 -11.48
C LEU A 120 -11.18 0.03 -12.49
N TYR A 121 -11.66 -1.14 -12.06
CA TYR A 121 -11.93 -2.28 -12.95
C TYR A 121 -12.89 -1.96 -14.10
N GLY A 122 -13.81 -1.00 -13.92
CA GLY A 122 -14.65 -0.54 -15.03
C GLY A 122 -14.43 0.92 -15.41
N HIS A 123 -13.25 1.46 -15.13
CA HIS A 123 -12.75 2.63 -15.83
C HIS A 123 -12.29 2.20 -17.24
N PRO A 124 -12.72 2.87 -18.33
CA PRO A 124 -12.43 2.43 -19.69
C PRO A 124 -10.94 2.48 -20.04
N GLU A 125 -10.21 3.43 -19.46
CA GLU A 125 -8.80 3.68 -19.76
C GLU A 125 -7.83 2.99 -18.79
N PHE A 126 -8.33 2.35 -17.72
CA PHE A 126 -7.48 1.69 -16.74
C PHE A 126 -7.32 0.20 -17.07
N SER A 127 -6.10 -0.32 -16.90
CA SER A 127 -5.79 -1.74 -17.07
C SER A 127 -6.60 -2.63 -16.14
N ARG A 128 -7.49 -3.44 -16.73
CA ARG A 128 -8.30 -4.42 -15.98
C ARG A 128 -7.43 -5.45 -15.26
N ILE A 129 -6.26 -5.79 -15.81
CA ILE A 129 -5.32 -6.75 -15.20
C ILE A 129 -4.75 -6.14 -13.92
N ALA A 130 -4.33 -4.87 -13.95
CA ALA A 130 -3.85 -4.16 -12.77
C ALA A 130 -4.95 -4.07 -11.71
N ALA A 131 -6.21 -3.82 -12.12
CA ALA A 131 -7.35 -3.79 -11.22
C ALA A 131 -7.60 -5.13 -10.53
N ILE A 132 -7.66 -6.22 -11.31
CA ILE A 132 -7.85 -7.58 -10.76
C ILE A 132 -6.72 -7.92 -9.79
N TYR A 133 -5.47 -7.67 -10.18
CA TYR A 133 -4.31 -7.93 -9.35
C TYR A 133 -4.40 -7.19 -8.01
N GLY A 134 -4.67 -5.87 -8.04
CA GLY A 134 -4.80 -5.06 -6.83
C GLY A 134 -5.94 -5.51 -5.92
N GLY A 135 -7.08 -5.87 -6.51
CA GLY A 135 -8.21 -6.45 -5.78
C GLY A 135 -7.84 -7.77 -5.09
N LEU A 136 -7.14 -8.68 -5.78
CA LEU A 136 -6.69 -9.95 -5.21
C LEU A 136 -5.69 -9.75 -4.07
N VAL A 137 -4.73 -8.84 -4.22
CA VAL A 137 -3.81 -8.48 -3.13
C VAL A 137 -4.58 -7.95 -1.92
N GLY A 138 -5.58 -7.11 -2.14
CA GLY A 138 -6.45 -6.57 -1.10
C GLY A 138 -7.25 -7.64 -0.34
N LEU A 139 -7.50 -8.81 -0.92
CA LEU A 139 -8.22 -9.91 -0.25
C LEU A 139 -7.31 -10.79 0.61
N ILE A 140 -5.98 -10.67 0.51
CA ILE A 140 -5.04 -11.49 1.28
C ILE A 140 -5.22 -11.29 2.81
N PRO A 141 -5.28 -10.05 3.35
CA PRO A 141 -5.40 -9.86 4.80
C PRO A 141 -6.65 -10.48 5.45
N PRO A 142 -7.88 -10.28 4.93
CA PRO A 142 -9.07 -10.88 5.54
C PRO A 142 -9.14 -12.41 5.36
N VAL A 143 -8.70 -12.94 4.21
CA VAL A 143 -8.60 -14.40 4.00
C VAL A 143 -7.65 -15.00 5.03
N MET A 144 -6.52 -14.33 5.28
CA MET A 144 -5.55 -14.82 6.25
C MET A 144 -6.08 -14.70 7.68
N LEU A 145 -6.71 -13.60 8.09
CA LEU A 145 -7.33 -13.50 9.42
C LEU A 145 -8.34 -14.64 9.67
N TYR A 146 -9.03 -15.10 8.63
CA TYR A 146 -9.94 -16.25 8.70
C TYR A 146 -9.22 -17.62 8.74
N VAL A 147 -8.13 -17.80 7.98
CA VAL A 147 -7.42 -19.09 7.84
C VAL A 147 -6.35 -19.30 8.92
N THR A 148 -5.69 -18.24 9.39
CA THR A 148 -4.53 -18.32 10.28
C THR A 148 -4.89 -18.33 11.76
N THR A 149 -6.07 -17.84 12.14
CA THR A 149 -6.53 -17.82 13.53
C THR A 149 -6.57 -19.20 14.21
N PRO A 150 -6.76 -20.32 13.49
CA PRO A 150 -6.56 -21.66 14.07
C PRO A 150 -5.29 -22.44 13.63
N MET A 151 -4.54 -22.04 12.60
CA MET A 151 -3.52 -22.93 11.96
C MET A 151 -2.09 -22.38 11.81
N LEU A 152 -1.83 -21.08 12.04
CA LEU A 152 -0.50 -20.49 11.84
C LEU A 152 -0.08 -19.71 13.08
N GLU A 153 0.95 -20.19 13.79
CA GLU A 153 1.45 -19.57 15.02
C GLU A 153 1.98 -18.14 14.82
N SER A 154 2.33 -17.74 13.59
CA SER A 154 2.63 -16.35 13.22
C SER A 154 2.63 -16.14 11.69
N PRO A 155 1.81 -15.23 11.12
CA PRO A 155 1.67 -15.06 9.67
C PRO A 155 2.77 -14.16 9.06
N PHE A 156 4.05 -14.43 9.35
CA PHE A 156 5.18 -13.59 8.89
C PHE A 156 5.16 -13.36 7.38
N VAL A 157 5.11 -14.44 6.59
CA VAL A 157 5.15 -14.39 5.12
C VAL A 157 4.01 -13.54 4.53
N VAL A 158 2.87 -13.49 5.21
CA VAL A 158 1.68 -12.76 4.73
C VAL A 158 1.93 -11.26 4.71
N GLU A 159 2.56 -10.72 5.77
CA GLU A 159 2.91 -9.29 5.82
C GLU A 159 3.79 -8.91 4.63
N TRP A 160 4.80 -9.74 4.34
CA TRP A 160 5.71 -9.52 3.22
C TRP A 160 4.97 -9.55 1.87
N ILE A 161 4.16 -10.59 1.63
CA ILE A 161 3.37 -10.70 0.40
C ILE A 161 2.48 -9.48 0.23
N LEU A 162 1.85 -9.00 1.31
CA LEU A 162 0.98 -7.83 1.23
C LEU A 162 1.76 -6.54 0.91
N ILE A 163 2.87 -6.30 1.59
CA ILE A 163 3.70 -5.10 1.37
C ILE A 163 4.20 -5.07 -0.08
N TYR A 164 4.90 -6.13 -0.51
CA TYR A 164 5.46 -6.18 -1.87
C TYR A 164 4.37 -6.33 -2.94
N GLY A 165 3.27 -7.00 -2.61
CA GLY A 165 2.11 -7.12 -3.48
C GLY A 165 1.47 -5.75 -3.75
N ALA A 166 1.28 -4.93 -2.71
CA ALA A 166 0.76 -3.58 -2.83
C ALA A 166 1.74 -2.64 -3.56
N MET A 167 3.05 -2.78 -3.32
CA MET A 167 4.07 -2.02 -4.06
C MET A 167 4.06 -2.36 -5.56
N LEU A 168 3.93 -3.64 -5.91
CA LEU A 168 3.80 -4.04 -7.31
C LEU A 168 2.51 -3.48 -7.93
N TRP A 169 1.41 -3.43 -7.17
CA TRP A 169 0.18 -2.81 -7.67
C TRP A 169 0.37 -1.31 -7.94
N VAL A 170 1.03 -0.57 -7.05
CA VAL A 170 1.39 0.84 -7.29
C VAL A 170 2.23 0.99 -8.57
N LEU A 171 3.22 0.12 -8.78
CA LEU A 171 4.01 0.13 -10.02
C LEU A 171 3.14 -0.10 -11.26
N LEU A 172 2.17 -1.02 -11.22
CA LEU A 172 1.25 -1.26 -12.32
C LEU A 172 0.38 -0.02 -12.62
N VAL A 173 -0.07 0.69 -11.59
CA VAL A 173 -0.81 1.97 -11.75
C VAL A 173 0.09 3.03 -12.41
N ILE A 174 1.35 3.15 -11.99
CA ILE A 174 2.31 4.08 -12.61
C ILE A 174 2.51 3.74 -14.10
N ILE A 175 2.68 2.47 -14.43
CA ILE A 175 2.83 2.03 -15.82
C ILE A 175 1.56 2.36 -16.63
N ASP A 176 0.38 2.17 -16.07
CA ASP A 176 -0.91 2.50 -16.71
C ASP A 176 -0.99 4.00 -17.05
N VAL A 177 -0.72 4.87 -16.07
CA VAL A 177 -0.71 6.34 -16.26
C VAL A 177 0.27 6.75 -17.35
N LEU A 178 1.52 6.28 -17.26
CA LEU A 178 2.57 6.62 -18.24
C LEU A 178 2.25 6.08 -19.65
N SER A 179 1.57 4.94 -19.74
CA SER A 179 1.16 4.38 -21.03
C SER A 179 0.00 5.18 -21.63
N GLY A 180 -0.92 5.69 -20.81
CA GLY A 180 -2.03 6.55 -21.24
C GLY A 180 -1.55 7.88 -21.85
N GLU A 181 -0.56 8.54 -21.23
CA GLU A 181 0.00 9.81 -21.71
C GLU A 181 0.68 9.69 -23.09
N THR A 182 1.23 8.52 -23.43
CA THR A 182 1.88 8.31 -24.75
C THR A 182 0.90 8.13 -25.92
N LEU A 183 -0.39 7.96 -25.64
CA LEU A 183 -1.41 7.62 -26.65
C LEU A 183 -2.33 8.78 -27.04
N GLU A 184 -2.27 9.95 -26.40
CA GLU A 184 -2.87 11.17 -26.95
C GLU A 184 -1.97 11.71 -28.09
N PRO A 185 -2.39 11.62 -29.37
CA PRO A 185 -1.65 12.28 -30.43
C PRO A 185 -1.88 13.78 -30.26
N ASP A 186 -0.80 14.55 -30.34
CA ASP A 186 -0.82 16.01 -30.51
C ASP A 186 -1.85 16.35 -31.60
N HIS A 187 -3.03 16.84 -31.18
CA HIS A 187 -4.03 17.34 -32.10
C HIS A 187 -3.48 18.65 -32.66
N GLY A 188 -2.66 18.47 -33.70
CA GLY A 188 -2.11 19.52 -34.52
C GLY A 188 -3.19 20.53 -34.85
N THR A 189 -2.88 21.78 -34.54
CA THR A 189 -3.60 22.96 -35.00
C THR A 189 -3.66 22.96 -36.52
N SER A 190 -4.69 22.36 -37.10
CA SER A 190 -5.04 22.52 -38.51
C SER A 190 -6.51 22.88 -38.61
N GLU A 191 -6.80 24.18 -38.56
CA GLU A 191 -7.77 24.86 -39.44
C GLU A 191 -7.88 26.33 -39.00
N VAL A 192 -6.96 27.16 -39.50
CA VAL A 192 -7.25 28.57 -39.82
C VAL A 192 -6.70 28.79 -41.21
N ALA A 193 -7.46 28.39 -42.23
CA ALA A 193 -7.29 28.90 -43.59
C ALA A 193 -8.42 28.40 -44.51
N GLU A 194 -9.65 28.91 -44.33
CA GLU A 194 -10.62 29.16 -45.41
C GLU A 194 -11.50 30.30 -44.89
N GLY A 195 -11.80 31.40 -45.57
CA GLY A 195 -11.67 31.82 -46.95
C GLY A 195 -12.70 32.94 -47.14
#